data_AF-C7XNH7-F1
#
_entry.id   AF-C7XNH7-F1
#
_cell.length_a   1.000
_cell.length_b   1.000
_cell.length_c   1.000
_cell.angle_alpha   90.00
_cell.angle_beta   90.00
_cell.angle_gamma   90.00
#
_symmetry.space_group_name_H-M   'P 1'
#
loop_
_entity.id
_entity.type
_entity.pdbx_description
1 polymer ?
#
loop_
_entity_poly.entity_id
_entity_poly.type
_entity_poly.pdbx_seq_one_letter_code
_entity_poly.pdbx_strand_id
1 'polypeptide(L)'
;MSISFYVKNKKKFLGYEKVLNVEEALTILDKELNTYNTGNIDINDLLLSPVSNYQCLLIGKDKVSARGFELSYDNKNKDYAVRIFTPSSREDWLLALEYIKALAKKFGSEIINERGEVYPVDNIDKFDYINDILYGIEVITSNMKSGKTDNYTIFGIDRVVSFNQEMLDKINNSDSPIDTFSNIVKEIQYLDAYSAHQQFYKNKTDGKIIGAYTLTQNLRTILPYKPSVEFENSDIAKNEDISLWNISLVTINGDENDPNSYQVAGNLNYDDFIKKLPINKYKFIDASYIMVEPLSKEEILDLLK
;
A
#
# COMPACT_ATOMS: atom_id res chain seq x y z
N MET A 1 0.42 14.57 -1.66
CA MET A 1 0.01 15.33 -2.87
C MET A 1 -0.59 14.35 -3.86
N SER A 2 -1.44 14.82 -4.75
CA SER A 2 -2.14 14.02 -5.74
C SER A 2 -2.67 14.92 -6.86
N ILE A 3 -3.08 14.31 -7.97
CA ILE A 3 -3.81 14.96 -9.05
C ILE A 3 -5.13 14.22 -9.25
N SER A 4 -6.23 14.96 -9.38
CA SER A 4 -7.57 14.41 -9.59
C SER A 4 -8.14 14.79 -10.94
N PHE A 5 -8.84 13.84 -11.57
CA PHE A 5 -9.61 14.02 -12.81
C PHE A 5 -11.08 13.68 -12.56
N TYR A 6 -11.96 14.48 -13.12
CA TYR A 6 -13.40 14.41 -12.92
C TYR A 6 -14.08 14.09 -14.25
N VAL A 7 -14.95 13.07 -14.23
CA VAL A 7 -15.79 12.68 -15.36
C VAL A 7 -17.25 12.78 -14.93
N LYS A 8 -18.01 13.65 -15.59
CA LYS A 8 -19.43 13.82 -15.28
C LYS A 8 -20.20 12.54 -15.57
N ASN A 9 -21.13 12.19 -14.69
CA ASN A 9 -22.09 11.15 -14.97
C ASN A 9 -23.04 11.61 -16.08
N LYS A 10 -23.54 10.67 -16.89
CA LYS A 10 -24.37 10.97 -18.04
C LYS A 10 -25.74 11.49 -17.60
N LYS A 11 -26.08 12.71 -18.01
CA LYS A 11 -27.41 13.28 -17.76
C LYS A 11 -28.46 12.55 -18.62
N LYS A 12 -29.57 12.17 -18.00
CA LYS A 12 -30.75 11.57 -18.68
C LYS A 12 -31.91 12.57 -18.69
N PHE A 13 -33.00 12.24 -19.39
CA PHE A 13 -34.20 13.07 -19.41
C PHE A 13 -34.74 13.34 -17.99
N LEU A 14 -34.70 12.32 -17.14
CA LEU A 14 -34.95 12.41 -15.70
C LEU A 14 -33.67 12.03 -14.95
N GLY A 15 -33.01 13.02 -14.34
CA GLY A 15 -31.84 12.80 -13.50
C GLY A 15 -30.56 12.40 -14.26
N TYR A 16 -29.84 11.43 -13.71
CA TYR A 16 -28.56 10.94 -14.21
C TYR A 16 -28.59 9.43 -14.38
N GLU A 17 -27.65 8.91 -15.17
CA GLU A 17 -27.40 7.47 -15.24
C GLU A 17 -27.08 6.89 -13.85
N LYS A 18 -27.43 5.62 -13.65
CA LYS A 18 -27.15 4.91 -12.39
C LYS A 18 -25.64 4.98 -12.11
N VAL A 19 -25.29 5.20 -10.85
CA VAL A 19 -23.90 5.09 -10.40
C VAL A 19 -23.44 3.66 -10.61
N LEU A 20 -22.22 3.48 -11.13
CA LEU A 20 -21.63 2.16 -11.30
C LEU A 20 -21.55 1.45 -9.95
N ASN A 21 -21.81 0.15 -9.96
CA ASN A 21 -21.33 -0.70 -8.88
C ASN A 21 -19.81 -0.93 -9.02
N VAL A 22 -19.20 -1.53 -8.00
CA VAL A 22 -17.75 -1.78 -8.00
C VAL A 22 -17.34 -2.72 -9.14
N GLU A 23 -18.11 -3.77 -9.42
CA GLU A 23 -17.83 -4.68 -10.55
C GLU A 23 -17.80 -3.93 -11.89
N GLU A 24 -18.85 -3.16 -12.19
CA GLU A 24 -18.94 -2.36 -13.42
C GLU A 24 -17.80 -1.36 -13.55
N ALA A 25 -17.30 -0.82 -12.43
CA ALA A 25 -16.14 0.06 -12.40
C ALA A 25 -14.84 -0.70 -12.69
N LEU A 26 -14.62 -1.86 -12.08
CA LEU A 26 -13.44 -2.68 -12.31
C LEU A 26 -13.37 -3.22 -13.75
N THR A 27 -14.53 -3.49 -14.38
CA THR A 27 -14.61 -3.97 -15.77
C THR A 27 -14.72 -2.85 -16.81
N ILE A 28 -14.41 -1.59 -16.46
CA ILE A 28 -14.40 -0.47 -17.44
C ILE A 28 -13.35 -0.69 -18.53
N LEU A 29 -12.21 -1.28 -18.15
CA LEU A 29 -11.16 -1.69 -19.07
C LEU A 29 -11.30 -3.19 -19.35
N ASP A 30 -10.85 -3.61 -20.53
CA ASP A 30 -10.65 -5.03 -20.85
C ASP A 30 -9.34 -5.54 -20.19
N LYS A 31 -9.29 -5.41 -18.86
CA LYS A 31 -8.16 -5.76 -17.99
C LYS A 31 -8.72 -6.24 -16.66
N GLU A 32 -8.02 -7.20 -16.05
CA GLU A 32 -8.30 -7.63 -14.69
C GLU A 32 -7.82 -6.56 -13.70
N LEU A 33 -8.76 -5.74 -13.23
CA LEU A 33 -8.54 -4.75 -12.18
C LEU A 33 -9.10 -5.27 -10.87
N ASN A 34 -8.35 -5.04 -9.80
CA ASN A 34 -8.74 -5.37 -8.44
C ASN A 34 -8.89 -4.09 -7.63
N THR A 35 -9.64 -4.20 -6.54
CA THR A 35 -9.65 -3.18 -5.50
C THR A 35 -8.86 -3.66 -4.28
N TYR A 36 -8.11 -2.74 -3.69
CA TYR A 36 -7.16 -3.00 -2.60
C TYR A 36 -7.59 -2.24 -1.35
N ASN A 37 -7.08 -2.66 -0.20
CA ASN A 37 -7.35 -2.04 1.10
C ASN A 37 -8.86 -1.90 1.42
N THR A 38 -9.62 -2.96 1.17
CA THR A 38 -11.08 -3.00 1.39
C THR A 38 -11.47 -3.50 2.79
N GLY A 39 -10.49 -3.75 3.67
CA GLY A 39 -10.71 -4.28 5.01
C GLY A 39 -11.44 -5.62 5.00
N ASN A 40 -12.40 -5.79 5.93
CA ASN A 40 -13.15 -7.04 6.12
C ASN A 40 -14.51 -7.05 5.40
N ILE A 41 -14.64 -6.33 4.28
CA ILE A 41 -15.89 -6.30 3.51
C ILE A 41 -16.04 -7.60 2.72
N ASP A 42 -17.23 -8.21 2.75
CA ASP A 42 -17.53 -9.37 1.89
C ASP A 42 -17.39 -9.00 0.42
N ILE A 43 -16.71 -9.85 -0.35
CA ILE A 43 -16.38 -9.55 -1.75
C ILE A 43 -17.64 -9.42 -2.62
N ASN A 44 -18.69 -10.20 -2.38
CA ASN A 44 -19.91 -10.12 -3.18
C ASN A 44 -20.68 -8.83 -2.86
N ASP A 45 -20.76 -8.49 -1.58
CA ASP A 45 -21.37 -7.23 -1.14
C ASP A 45 -20.63 -6.02 -1.70
N LEU A 46 -19.30 -6.07 -1.73
CA LEU A 46 -18.45 -5.05 -2.33
C LEU A 46 -18.73 -4.88 -3.82
N LEU A 47 -18.65 -5.97 -4.59
CA LEU A 47 -18.80 -5.95 -6.06
C LEU A 47 -20.17 -5.42 -6.50
N LEU A 48 -21.23 -5.75 -5.77
CA LEU A 48 -22.60 -5.33 -6.08
C LEU A 48 -22.95 -3.92 -5.58
N SER A 49 -22.15 -3.36 -4.67
CA SER A 49 -22.41 -2.05 -4.08
C SER A 49 -22.06 -0.90 -5.05
N PRO A 50 -22.86 0.18 -5.08
CA PRO A 50 -22.49 1.42 -5.79
C PRO A 50 -21.14 1.97 -5.33
N VAL A 51 -20.33 2.48 -6.26
CA VAL A 51 -19.08 3.20 -5.95
C VAL A 51 -19.33 4.34 -4.95
N SER A 52 -20.51 4.98 -5.01
CA SER A 52 -20.89 6.06 -4.10
C SER A 52 -21.12 5.66 -2.64
N ASN A 53 -21.07 4.37 -2.31
CA ASN A 53 -21.10 3.89 -0.92
C ASN A 53 -19.76 4.02 -0.21
N TYR A 54 -18.68 4.20 -0.97
CA TYR A 54 -17.31 4.25 -0.45
C TYR A 54 -16.75 5.67 -0.57
N GLN A 55 -15.91 6.08 0.38
CA GLN A 55 -15.18 7.34 0.27
C GLN A 55 -14.31 7.34 -0.99
N CYS A 56 -13.62 6.23 -1.22
CA CYS A 56 -12.93 5.91 -2.46
C CYS A 56 -12.66 4.39 -2.52
N LEU A 57 -12.37 3.90 -3.72
CA LEU A 57 -11.88 2.56 -3.99
C LEU A 57 -10.45 2.69 -4.50
N LEU A 58 -9.49 2.06 -3.85
CA LEU A 58 -8.15 1.93 -4.40
C LEU A 58 -8.18 0.84 -5.47
N ILE A 59 -7.86 1.18 -6.71
CA ILE A 59 -7.91 0.29 -7.87
C ILE A 59 -6.52 0.13 -8.48
N GLY A 60 -6.18 -1.09 -8.87
CA GLY A 60 -4.91 -1.40 -9.53
C GLY A 60 -4.95 -2.73 -10.26
N LYS A 61 -3.89 -3.02 -11.01
CA LYS A 61 -3.70 -4.31 -11.68
C LYS A 61 -2.58 -5.09 -10.99
N ASP A 62 -2.84 -6.35 -10.63
CA ASP A 62 -1.84 -7.21 -9.97
C ASP A 62 -0.57 -7.34 -10.82
N LYS A 63 0.58 -7.40 -10.14
CA LYS A 63 1.95 -7.37 -10.69
C LYS A 63 2.27 -6.19 -11.63
N VAL A 64 1.41 -5.17 -11.69
CA VAL A 64 1.60 -3.98 -12.53
C VAL A 64 1.59 -2.72 -11.68
N SER A 65 0.54 -2.53 -10.89
CA SER A 65 0.36 -1.33 -10.07
C SER A 65 1.30 -1.30 -8.88
N ALA A 66 1.84 -0.13 -8.56
CA ALA A 66 2.66 0.06 -7.36
C ALA A 66 1.84 0.75 -6.25
N ARG A 67 1.11 1.80 -6.64
CA ARG A 67 0.22 2.57 -5.78
C ARG A 67 -1.22 2.58 -6.28
N GLY A 68 -1.45 2.18 -7.53
CA GLY A 68 -2.78 2.23 -8.15
C GLY A 68 -3.29 3.66 -8.30
N PHE A 69 -4.61 3.78 -8.40
CA PHE A 69 -5.33 5.05 -8.36
C PHE A 69 -6.59 4.88 -7.54
N GLU A 70 -7.15 5.98 -7.04
CA GLU A 70 -8.42 5.94 -6.33
C GLU A 70 -9.58 6.35 -7.24
N LEU A 71 -10.71 5.66 -7.11
CA LEU A 71 -11.99 6.03 -7.71
C LEU A 71 -12.98 6.42 -6.63
N SER A 72 -13.66 7.54 -6.79
CA SER A 72 -14.78 7.96 -5.93
C SER A 72 -15.92 8.54 -6.75
N TYR A 73 -17.08 8.72 -6.13
CA TYR A 73 -18.24 9.34 -6.76
C TYR A 73 -18.84 10.45 -5.87
N ASP A 74 -18.94 11.66 -6.40
CA ASP A 74 -19.56 12.78 -5.71
C ASP A 74 -21.07 12.81 -5.98
N ASN A 75 -21.86 12.52 -4.95
CA ASN A 75 -23.32 12.55 -5.05
C ASN A 75 -23.92 13.94 -5.29
N LYS A 76 -23.24 15.02 -4.91
CA LYS A 76 -23.70 16.39 -5.13
C LYS A 76 -23.36 16.85 -6.53
N ASN A 77 -22.11 16.68 -6.95
CA ASN A 77 -21.64 17.12 -8.26
C ASN A 77 -21.98 16.13 -9.36
N LYS A 78 -22.34 14.88 -9.05
CA LYS A 78 -22.70 13.84 -10.02
C LYS A 78 -21.54 13.51 -10.97
N ASP A 79 -20.33 13.45 -10.45
CA ASP A 79 -19.13 13.04 -11.19
C ASP A 79 -18.38 11.92 -10.48
N TYR A 80 -17.62 11.19 -11.28
CA TYR A 80 -16.60 10.28 -10.80
C TYR A 80 -15.30 11.06 -10.70
N ALA A 81 -14.57 10.89 -9.60
CA ALA A 81 -13.24 11.42 -9.43
C ALA A 81 -12.22 10.28 -9.43
N VAL A 82 -11.22 10.38 -10.30
CA VAL A 82 -10.05 9.51 -10.37
C VAL A 82 -8.85 10.27 -9.82
N ARG A 83 -8.31 9.83 -8.69
CA ARG A 83 -7.19 10.49 -7.99
C ARG A 83 -5.94 9.64 -8.07
N ILE A 84 -4.84 10.24 -8.52
CA ILE A 84 -3.52 9.62 -8.62
C ILE A 84 -2.60 10.33 -7.63
N PHE A 85 -1.89 9.59 -6.79
CA PHE A 85 -0.98 10.20 -5.82
C PHE A 85 0.34 10.65 -6.48
N THR A 86 0.92 11.72 -5.97
CA THR A 86 2.20 12.25 -6.45
C THR A 86 3.32 11.87 -5.47
N PRO A 87 4.40 11.20 -5.90
CA PRO A 87 4.58 10.53 -7.20
C PRO A 87 3.94 9.13 -7.22
N SER A 88 3.37 8.70 -8.35
CA SER A 88 2.99 7.30 -8.60
C SER A 88 3.88 6.67 -9.67
N SER A 89 3.88 5.35 -9.82
CA SER A 89 4.71 4.72 -10.85
C SER A 89 4.26 5.14 -12.25
N ARG A 90 5.13 4.95 -13.23
CA ARG A 90 4.77 5.13 -14.65
C ARG A 90 3.56 4.27 -15.01
N GLU A 91 3.55 3.01 -14.58
CA GLU A 91 2.49 2.05 -14.86
C GLU A 91 1.16 2.47 -14.24
N ASP A 92 1.17 3.01 -13.01
CA ASP A 92 -0.03 3.54 -12.35
C ASP A 92 -0.60 4.72 -13.14
N TRP A 93 0.25 5.66 -13.57
CA TRP A 93 -0.16 6.80 -14.39
C TRP A 93 -0.75 6.38 -15.74
N LEU A 94 -0.09 5.47 -16.45
CA LEU A 94 -0.59 4.94 -17.72
C LEU A 94 -1.93 4.24 -17.55
N LEU A 95 -2.07 3.41 -16.51
CA LEU A 95 -3.32 2.72 -16.19
C LEU A 95 -4.45 3.72 -15.86
N ALA A 96 -4.18 4.72 -15.04
CA ALA A 96 -5.16 5.72 -14.64
C ALA A 96 -5.64 6.55 -15.84
N LEU A 97 -4.74 7.01 -16.72
CA LEU A 97 -5.11 7.77 -17.92
C LEU A 97 -5.97 6.95 -18.88
N GLU A 98 -5.65 5.67 -19.07
CA GLU A 98 -6.48 4.76 -19.86
C GLU A 98 -7.87 4.56 -19.24
N TYR A 99 -7.93 4.39 -17.92
CA TYR A 99 -9.18 4.25 -17.17
C TYR A 99 -10.04 5.51 -17.27
N ILE A 100 -9.47 6.70 -17.07
CA ILE A 100 -10.15 7.99 -17.20
C ILE A 100 -10.74 8.14 -18.61
N LYS A 101 -9.96 7.78 -19.65
CA LYS A 101 -10.42 7.82 -21.04
C LYS A 101 -11.63 6.90 -21.26
N ALA A 102 -11.59 5.67 -20.75
CA ALA A 102 -12.68 4.72 -20.89
C ALA A 102 -13.94 5.15 -20.11
N LEU A 103 -13.76 5.68 -18.90
CA LEU A 103 -14.83 6.25 -18.08
C LEU A 103 -15.53 7.42 -18.79
N ALA A 104 -14.74 8.33 -19.37
CA ALA A 104 -15.25 9.47 -20.13
C ALA A 104 -16.02 9.05 -21.38
N LYS A 105 -15.53 8.03 -22.12
CA LYS A 105 -16.25 7.42 -23.25
C LYS A 105 -17.59 6.82 -22.82
N LYS A 106 -17.61 6.07 -21.72
CA LYS A 106 -18.82 5.43 -21.20
C LYS A 106 -19.94 6.43 -20.94
N PHE A 107 -19.61 7.58 -20.35
CA PHE A 107 -20.59 8.62 -20.02
C PHE A 107 -20.74 9.72 -21.07
N GLY A 108 -19.95 9.69 -22.15
CA GLY A 108 -19.95 10.72 -23.19
C GLY A 108 -19.69 12.12 -22.64
N SER A 109 -18.76 12.22 -21.68
CA SER A 109 -18.47 13.45 -20.94
C SER A 109 -17.02 13.89 -21.15
N GLU A 110 -16.79 15.20 -21.04
CA GLU A 110 -15.43 15.75 -20.99
C GLU A 110 -14.73 15.36 -19.69
N ILE A 111 -13.40 15.41 -19.72
CA ILE A 111 -12.55 15.19 -18.55
C ILE A 111 -12.07 16.55 -18.06
N ILE A 112 -12.24 16.83 -16.77
CA ILE A 112 -11.76 18.07 -16.16
C ILE A 112 -10.77 17.68 -15.06
N ASN A 113 -9.59 18.28 -15.00
CA ASN A 113 -8.71 18.04 -13.85
C ASN A 113 -8.97 19.04 -12.70
N GLU A 114 -8.34 18.82 -11.55
CA GLU A 114 -8.47 19.67 -10.37
C GLU A 114 -8.06 21.15 -10.56
N ARG A 115 -7.33 21.47 -11.64
CA ARG A 115 -6.97 22.84 -12.01
C ARG A 115 -8.00 23.50 -12.94
N GLY A 116 -9.07 22.79 -13.31
CA GLY A 116 -10.09 23.24 -14.25
C GLY A 116 -9.67 23.09 -15.72
N GLU A 117 -8.57 22.40 -16.02
CA GLU A 117 -8.15 22.14 -17.39
C GLU A 117 -9.08 21.08 -18.00
N VAL A 118 -9.66 21.41 -19.16
CA VAL A 118 -10.61 20.55 -19.87
C VAL A 118 -9.89 19.75 -20.95
N TYR A 119 -10.04 18.44 -20.91
CA TYR A 119 -9.49 17.51 -21.88
C TYR A 119 -10.64 16.83 -22.66
N PRO A 120 -10.64 16.95 -24.00
CA PRO A 120 -11.38 16.03 -24.83
C PRO A 120 -10.94 14.59 -24.55
N VAL A 121 -11.88 13.65 -24.69
CA VAL A 121 -11.65 12.22 -24.45
C VAL A 121 -10.39 11.68 -25.14
N ASP A 122 -10.11 12.12 -26.36
CA ASP A 122 -8.96 11.65 -27.15
C ASP A 122 -7.65 12.40 -26.88
N ASN A 123 -7.63 13.35 -25.94
CA ASN A 123 -6.48 14.19 -25.64
C ASN A 123 -5.93 14.00 -24.21
N ILE A 124 -6.57 13.20 -23.34
CA ILE A 124 -6.10 12.99 -21.96
C ILE A 124 -4.72 12.34 -21.90
N ASP A 125 -4.38 11.55 -22.91
CA ASP A 125 -3.09 10.91 -23.14
C ASP A 125 -1.93 11.91 -23.34
N LYS A 126 -2.23 13.20 -23.55
CA LYS A 126 -1.24 14.30 -23.62
C LYS A 126 -0.94 14.93 -22.26
N PHE A 127 -1.61 14.49 -21.19
CA PHE A 127 -1.31 14.96 -19.85
C PHE A 127 0.14 14.63 -19.47
N ASP A 128 0.87 15.63 -18.99
CA ASP A 128 2.28 15.50 -18.66
C ASP A 128 2.48 14.88 -17.26
N TYR A 129 2.22 13.58 -17.17
CA TYR A 129 2.43 12.82 -15.94
C TYR A 129 3.92 12.65 -15.59
N ILE A 130 4.82 12.81 -16.57
CA ILE A 130 6.28 12.72 -16.35
C ILE A 130 6.71 13.80 -15.36
N ASN A 131 6.25 15.04 -15.56
CA ASN A 131 6.54 16.14 -14.65
C ASN A 131 5.96 15.94 -13.25
N ASP A 132 4.79 15.30 -13.10
CA ASP A 132 4.23 14.96 -11.79
C ASP A 132 5.13 13.97 -11.02
N ILE A 133 5.58 12.90 -11.69
CA ILE A 133 6.45 11.90 -11.06
C ILE A 133 7.78 12.53 -10.62
N LEU A 134 8.43 13.30 -11.51
CA LEU A 134 9.70 13.97 -11.20
C LEU A 134 9.54 14.98 -10.07
N TYR A 135 8.47 15.78 -10.08
CA TYR A 135 8.16 16.71 -9.00
C TYR A 135 7.97 15.99 -7.66
N GLY A 136 7.24 14.87 -7.66
CA GLY A 136 7.05 14.06 -6.46
C GLY A 136 8.37 13.52 -5.90
N ILE A 137 9.24 12.97 -6.75
CA ILE A 137 10.58 12.49 -6.36
C ILE A 137 11.42 13.65 -5.77
N GLU A 138 11.38 14.83 -6.38
CA GLU A 138 12.12 16.00 -5.91
C GLU A 138 11.62 16.49 -4.56
N VAL A 139 10.30 16.48 -4.34
CA VAL A 139 9.70 16.85 -3.04
C VAL A 139 10.11 15.86 -1.94
N ILE A 140 10.11 14.56 -2.24
CA ILE A 140 10.60 13.54 -1.30
C ILE A 140 12.08 13.81 -0.97
N THR A 141 12.90 14.02 -2.00
CA THR A 141 14.34 14.30 -1.86
C THR A 141 14.61 15.55 -1.03
N SER A 142 13.88 16.63 -1.29
CA SER A 142 14.03 17.91 -0.58
C SER A 142 13.62 17.80 0.88
N ASN A 143 12.54 17.07 1.19
CA ASN A 143 12.10 16.85 2.56
C ASN A 143 13.13 16.05 3.36
N MET A 144 13.72 15.02 2.75
CA MET A 144 14.80 14.24 3.37
C MET A 144 16.06 15.08 3.64
N LYS A 145 16.52 15.85 2.65
CA LYS A 145 17.71 16.73 2.82
C LYS A 145 17.52 17.82 3.87
N SER A 146 16.30 18.26 4.12
CA SER A 146 16.01 19.29 5.13
C SER A 146 16.15 18.80 6.58
N GLY A 147 16.36 17.49 6.79
CA GLY A 147 16.48 16.89 8.13
C GLY A 147 15.17 16.89 8.92
N LYS A 148 14.03 17.15 8.25
CA LYS A 148 12.70 17.12 8.88
C LYS A 148 12.26 15.72 9.31
N THR A 149 12.81 14.70 8.67
CA THR A 149 12.49 13.29 8.90
C THR A 149 13.67 12.41 8.49
N ASP A 150 13.85 11.28 9.17
CA ASP A 150 14.88 10.28 8.86
C ASP A 150 14.47 9.37 7.69
N ASN A 151 13.17 9.32 7.38
CA ASN A 151 12.60 8.57 6.27
C ASN A 151 11.38 9.29 5.69
N TYR A 152 11.06 9.01 4.43
CA TYR A 152 9.82 9.51 3.80
C TYR A 152 8.96 8.34 3.36
N THR A 153 7.71 8.28 3.84
CA THR A 153 6.82 7.14 3.57
C THR A 153 5.76 7.48 2.52
N ILE A 154 5.55 6.56 1.57
CA ILE A 154 4.40 6.55 0.67
C ILE A 154 3.60 5.27 0.84
N PHE A 155 2.32 5.33 0.54
CA PHE A 155 1.43 4.16 0.54
C PHE A 155 1.41 3.52 -0.85
N GLY A 156 1.72 2.21 -0.92
CA GLY A 156 1.48 1.35 -2.07
C GLY A 156 0.13 0.64 -1.97
N ILE A 157 -0.13 -0.28 -2.89
CA ILE A 157 -1.36 -1.08 -2.90
C ILE A 157 -1.41 -2.14 -1.78
N ASP A 158 -0.26 -2.71 -1.43
CA ASP A 158 -0.15 -3.80 -0.46
C ASP A 158 0.79 -3.44 0.71
N ARG A 159 1.79 -2.60 0.45
CA ARG A 159 2.81 -2.24 1.45
C ARG A 159 3.14 -0.76 1.39
N VAL A 160 3.36 -0.17 2.56
CA VAL A 160 4.04 1.13 2.67
C VAL A 160 5.48 1.02 2.16
N VAL A 161 6.00 2.12 1.62
CA VAL A 161 7.40 2.22 1.17
C VAL A 161 8.04 3.42 1.83
N SER A 162 9.08 3.17 2.62
CA SER A 162 9.86 4.18 3.33
C SER A 162 11.18 4.43 2.61
N PHE A 163 11.41 5.64 2.12
CA PHE A 163 12.66 6.01 1.45
C PHE A 163 13.70 6.49 2.45
N ASN A 164 14.94 6.03 2.29
CA ASN A 164 16.13 6.61 2.90
C ASN A 164 16.93 7.42 1.87
N GLN A 165 18.01 8.07 2.31
CA GLN A 165 18.85 8.87 1.42
C GLN A 165 19.51 8.03 0.32
N GLU A 166 19.97 6.81 0.61
CA GLU A 166 20.62 5.92 -0.36
C GLU A 166 19.68 5.54 -1.52
N MET A 167 18.43 5.20 -1.21
CA MET A 167 17.41 4.90 -2.23
C MET A 167 17.15 6.12 -3.12
N LEU A 168 17.08 7.31 -2.53
CA LEU A 168 16.86 8.55 -3.28
C LEU A 168 18.08 8.94 -4.11
N ASP A 169 19.28 8.73 -3.61
CA ASP A 169 20.52 8.94 -4.38
C ASP A 169 20.58 7.98 -5.57
N LYS A 170 20.17 6.72 -5.39
CA LYS A 170 20.03 5.75 -6.48
C LYS A 170 19.01 6.20 -7.53
N ILE A 171 17.86 6.74 -7.11
CA ILE A 171 16.82 7.24 -8.01
C ILE A 171 17.31 8.48 -8.77
N ASN A 172 17.89 9.46 -8.06
CA ASN A 172 18.26 10.74 -8.65
C ASN A 172 19.50 10.66 -9.55
N ASN A 173 20.40 9.70 -9.30
CA ASN A 173 21.62 9.52 -10.10
C ASN A 173 21.49 8.44 -11.19
N SER A 174 20.31 7.85 -11.40
CA SER A 174 20.11 6.87 -12.46
C SER A 174 19.83 7.53 -13.82
N ASP A 175 20.04 6.77 -14.89
CA ASP A 175 19.73 7.22 -16.26
C ASP A 175 18.22 7.48 -16.46
N SER A 176 17.36 6.80 -15.69
CA SER A 176 15.92 6.99 -15.68
C SER A 176 15.38 7.01 -14.24
N PRO A 177 15.28 8.21 -13.63
CA PRO A 177 14.75 8.35 -12.27
C PRO A 177 13.33 7.82 -12.12
N ILE A 178 12.47 8.04 -13.13
CA ILE A 178 11.08 7.57 -13.13
C ILE A 178 11.02 6.05 -13.11
N ASP A 179 11.78 5.38 -13.98
CA ASP A 179 11.72 3.91 -14.06
C ASP A 179 12.39 3.28 -12.84
N THR A 180 13.45 3.90 -12.31
CA THR A 180 14.11 3.46 -11.07
C THR A 180 13.18 3.57 -9.88
N PHE A 181 12.50 4.71 -9.71
CA PHE A 181 11.46 4.90 -8.69
C PHE A 181 10.33 3.88 -8.86
N SER A 182 9.78 3.77 -10.08
CA SER A 182 8.66 2.87 -10.38
C SER A 182 9.00 1.41 -10.04
N ASN A 183 10.19 0.96 -10.42
CA ASN A 183 10.66 -0.39 -10.15
C ASN A 183 10.87 -0.65 -8.65
N ILE A 184 11.47 0.29 -7.91
CA ILE A 184 11.68 0.15 -6.47
C ILE A 184 10.34 0.00 -5.73
N VAL A 185 9.40 0.92 -5.98
CA VAL A 185 8.10 0.88 -5.30
C VAL A 185 7.35 -0.39 -5.65
N LYS A 186 7.33 -0.76 -6.95
CA LYS A 186 6.68 -1.96 -7.47
C LYS A 186 7.28 -3.24 -6.88
N GLU A 187 8.60 -3.37 -6.84
CA GLU A 187 9.28 -4.56 -6.31
C GLU A 187 8.84 -4.85 -4.88
N ILE A 188 8.78 -3.81 -4.03
CA ILE A 188 8.36 -3.92 -2.64
C ILE A 188 6.90 -4.40 -2.51
N GLN A 189 6.01 -4.00 -3.42
CA GLN A 189 4.61 -4.45 -3.39
C GLN A 189 4.47 -5.96 -3.65
N TYR A 190 5.39 -6.54 -4.41
CA TYR A 190 5.22 -7.91 -4.91
C TYR A 190 6.28 -8.89 -4.40
N LEU A 191 6.97 -8.55 -3.31
CA LEU A 191 7.85 -9.47 -2.60
C LEU A 191 7.07 -10.72 -2.15
N ASP A 192 7.64 -11.88 -2.48
CA ASP A 192 7.15 -13.20 -2.07
C ASP A 192 7.53 -13.49 -0.60
N ALA A 193 6.85 -12.77 0.30
CA ALA A 193 7.03 -12.84 1.73
C ALA A 193 5.76 -12.43 2.47
N TYR A 194 5.50 -13.08 3.59
CA TYR A 194 4.39 -12.75 4.48
C TYR A 194 4.65 -11.42 5.19
N SER A 195 3.73 -10.46 5.12
CA SER A 195 3.80 -9.24 5.92
C SER A 195 3.27 -9.53 7.32
N ALA A 196 4.13 -9.43 8.35
CA ALA A 196 3.71 -9.70 9.72
C ALA A 196 2.71 -8.66 10.20
N HIS A 197 1.52 -9.09 10.63
CA HIS A 197 0.52 -8.21 11.21
C HIS A 197 0.81 -7.91 12.68
N GLN A 198 0.42 -6.71 13.13
CA GLN A 198 0.51 -6.31 14.53
C GLN A 198 -0.59 -6.97 15.36
N GLN A 199 -0.24 -7.40 16.57
CA GLN A 199 -1.20 -7.75 17.62
C GLN A 199 -1.02 -6.81 18.81
N PHE A 200 -2.13 -6.43 19.44
CA PHE A 200 -2.13 -5.59 20.65
C PHE A 200 -2.81 -6.32 21.80
N TYR A 201 -2.13 -6.41 22.93
CA TYR A 201 -2.62 -7.06 24.14
C TYR A 201 -2.63 -6.10 25.30
N LYS A 202 -3.71 -6.10 26.09
CA LYS A 202 -3.77 -5.33 27.33
C LYS A 202 -3.43 -6.21 28.53
N ASN A 203 -2.38 -5.85 29.26
CA ASN A 203 -2.02 -6.52 30.50
C ASN A 203 -3.15 -6.29 31.53
N LYS A 204 -3.69 -7.39 32.08
CA LYS A 204 -4.80 -7.33 33.05
C LYS A 204 -4.39 -6.70 34.39
N THR A 205 -3.11 -6.78 34.76
CA THR A 205 -2.63 -6.36 36.07
C THR A 205 -2.40 -4.85 36.14
N ASP A 206 -1.73 -4.27 35.14
CA ASP A 206 -1.37 -2.83 35.13
C ASP A 206 -2.03 -2.04 33.99
N GLY A 207 -2.83 -2.69 33.14
CA GLY A 207 -3.58 -2.05 32.08
C GLY A 207 -2.75 -1.61 30.87
N LYS A 208 -1.44 -1.87 30.86
CA LYS A 208 -0.53 -1.45 29.79
C LYS A 208 -0.74 -2.24 28.51
N ILE A 209 -0.52 -1.59 27.36
CA ILE A 209 -0.63 -2.22 26.05
C ILE A 209 0.74 -2.80 25.66
N ILE A 210 0.75 -4.03 25.16
CA ILE A 210 1.89 -4.72 24.59
C ILE A 210 1.63 -4.88 23.11
N GLY A 211 2.53 -4.37 22.27
CA GLY A 211 2.54 -4.64 20.84
C GLY A 211 3.31 -5.94 20.57
N ALA A 212 2.85 -6.74 19.62
CA ALA A 212 3.50 -7.99 19.26
C ALA A 212 3.46 -8.25 17.76
N TYR A 213 4.45 -8.99 17.30
CA TYR A 213 4.51 -9.64 15.99
C TYR A 213 4.73 -11.14 16.16
N THR A 214 4.50 -11.92 15.11
CA THR A 214 4.80 -13.35 15.07
C THR A 214 5.78 -13.65 13.95
N LEU A 215 6.82 -14.45 14.26
CA LEU A 215 7.74 -15.03 13.28
C LEU A 215 7.57 -16.55 13.30
N THR A 216 7.23 -17.12 12.16
CA THR A 216 6.95 -18.55 12.04
C THR A 216 8.08 -19.27 11.32
N GLN A 217 8.43 -20.46 11.81
CA GLN A 217 9.40 -21.35 11.20
C GLN A 217 9.13 -21.53 9.70
N ASN A 218 10.21 -21.52 8.92
CA ASN A 218 10.21 -21.72 7.47
C ASN A 218 9.41 -20.69 6.65
N LEU A 219 8.86 -19.64 7.27
CA LEU A 219 8.10 -18.59 6.58
C LEU A 219 8.97 -17.35 6.37
N ARG A 220 9.20 -16.98 5.10
CA ARG A 220 9.83 -15.70 4.77
C ARG A 220 8.90 -14.57 5.20
N THR A 221 9.39 -13.67 6.04
CA THR A 221 8.54 -12.69 6.74
C THR A 221 9.10 -11.28 6.60
N ILE A 222 8.24 -10.32 6.29
CA ILE A 222 8.52 -8.88 6.33
C ILE A 222 8.03 -8.33 7.66
N LEU A 223 8.89 -7.59 8.35
CA LEU A 223 8.63 -6.98 9.66
C LEU A 223 9.45 -5.69 9.82
N PRO A 224 8.99 -4.72 10.63
CA PRO A 224 9.72 -3.47 10.77
C PRO A 224 11.06 -3.70 11.48
N TYR A 225 12.13 -3.05 11.05
CA TYR A 225 13.41 -3.11 11.76
C TYR A 225 13.31 -2.49 13.16
N LYS A 226 12.52 -1.42 13.27
CA LYS A 226 12.15 -0.78 14.54
C LYS A 226 10.62 -0.75 14.65
N PRO A 227 10.02 -1.42 15.64
CA PRO A 227 8.57 -1.55 15.71
C PRO A 227 7.92 -0.23 16.15
N SER A 228 6.76 0.06 15.58
CA SER A 228 5.91 1.19 15.94
C SER A 228 4.48 0.89 15.49
N VAL A 229 3.47 1.52 16.08
CA VAL A 229 2.09 1.34 15.65
C VAL A 229 1.94 1.83 14.21
N GLU A 230 1.53 0.94 13.33
CA GLU A 230 1.33 1.21 11.91
C GLU A 230 0.07 2.08 11.72
N PHE A 231 0.03 2.85 10.63
CA PHE A 231 -1.07 3.78 10.36
C PHE A 231 -2.44 3.10 10.40
N GLU A 232 -2.54 1.89 9.86
CA GLU A 232 -3.77 1.07 9.83
C GLU A 232 -4.28 0.72 11.23
N ASN A 233 -3.40 0.70 12.22
CA ASN A 233 -3.72 0.40 13.62
C ASN A 233 -3.77 1.64 14.52
N SER A 234 -3.67 2.83 13.95
CA SER A 234 -3.62 4.09 14.72
C SER A 234 -4.91 4.40 15.50
N ASP A 235 -6.05 3.86 15.06
CA ASP A 235 -7.32 3.91 15.80
C ASP A 235 -7.40 2.88 16.94
N ILE A 236 -6.53 1.86 16.93
CA ILE A 236 -6.50 0.77 17.92
C ILE A 236 -5.55 1.13 19.06
N ALA A 237 -4.35 1.63 18.75
CA ALA A 237 -3.34 1.99 19.72
C ALA A 237 -2.52 3.19 19.24
N LYS A 238 -1.94 3.94 20.18
CA LYS A 238 -0.92 4.94 19.87
C LYS A 238 0.44 4.45 20.33
N ASN A 239 1.49 4.91 19.67
CA ASN A 239 2.87 4.59 20.05
C ASN A 239 3.18 4.92 21.52
N GLU A 240 2.64 6.02 22.04
CA GLU A 240 2.82 6.44 23.44
C GLU A 240 2.14 5.51 24.47
N ASP A 241 1.14 4.73 24.04
CA ASP A 241 0.43 3.78 24.89
C ASP A 241 1.10 2.40 24.94
N ILE A 242 2.04 2.12 24.01
CA ILE A 242 2.74 0.84 23.94
C ILE A 242 3.85 0.81 24.98
N SER A 243 3.70 -0.10 25.95
CA SER A 243 4.68 -0.29 27.02
C SER A 243 5.92 -1.06 26.59
N LEU A 244 5.78 -1.98 25.64
CA LEU A 244 6.87 -2.74 25.02
C LEU A 244 6.40 -3.42 23.73
N TRP A 245 7.36 -3.75 22.88
CA TRP A 245 7.17 -4.58 21.70
C TRP A 245 7.80 -5.95 21.90
N ASN A 246 7.08 -6.99 21.52
CA ASN A 246 7.54 -8.39 21.56
C ASN A 246 7.45 -9.04 20.18
N ILE A 247 8.17 -10.15 20.04
CA ILE A 247 7.98 -11.08 18.93
C ILE A 247 7.78 -12.50 19.47
N SER A 248 6.73 -13.15 19.02
CA SER A 248 6.45 -14.57 19.28
C SER A 248 7.13 -15.40 18.22
N LEU A 249 7.97 -16.36 18.64
CA LEU A 249 8.64 -17.28 17.73
C LEU A 249 7.86 -18.60 17.71
N VAL A 250 7.39 -19.00 16.53
CA VAL A 250 6.54 -20.18 16.34
C VAL A 250 7.29 -21.26 15.58
N THR A 251 7.27 -22.48 16.10
CA THR A 251 7.83 -23.67 15.46
C THR A 251 6.73 -24.62 15.02
N ILE A 252 7.03 -25.48 14.05
CA ILE A 252 6.09 -26.46 13.50
C ILE A 252 6.54 -27.86 13.95
N ASN A 253 5.66 -28.57 14.63
CA ASN A 253 5.83 -29.93 15.14
C ASN A 253 4.80 -30.85 14.48
N GLY A 254 5.12 -31.37 13.29
CA GLY A 254 4.24 -32.24 12.54
C GLY A 254 4.03 -31.74 11.12
N ASP A 255 2.80 -31.88 10.61
CA ASP A 255 2.39 -31.40 9.29
C ASP A 255 2.16 -29.90 9.31
N GLU A 256 2.81 -29.16 8.41
CA GLU A 256 2.62 -27.71 8.24
C GLU A 256 1.21 -27.34 7.77
N ASN A 257 0.46 -28.28 7.20
CA ASN A 257 -0.93 -28.06 6.79
C ASN A 257 -1.93 -28.29 7.94
N ASP A 258 -1.48 -28.78 9.10
CA ASP A 258 -2.30 -28.91 10.31
C ASP A 258 -2.05 -27.72 11.25
N PRO A 259 -3.06 -26.85 11.49
CA PRO A 259 -2.95 -25.74 12.44
C PRO A 259 -2.52 -26.17 13.85
N ASN A 260 -2.79 -27.41 14.26
CA ASN A 260 -2.40 -27.93 15.58
C ASN A 260 -0.89 -28.26 15.68
N SER A 261 -0.18 -28.33 14.56
CA SER A 261 1.27 -28.53 14.53
C SER A 261 2.04 -27.27 14.96
N TYR A 262 1.41 -26.10 14.96
CA TYR A 262 2.06 -24.83 15.27
C TYR A 262 2.14 -24.61 16.79
N GLN A 263 3.34 -24.34 17.29
CA GLN A 263 3.60 -24.17 18.72
C GLN A 263 4.51 -22.97 18.97
N VAL A 264 4.13 -22.13 19.94
CA VAL A 264 4.98 -21.02 20.40
C VAL A 264 6.19 -21.61 21.10
N ALA A 265 7.37 -21.43 20.52
CA ALA A 265 8.64 -21.84 21.12
C ALA A 265 9.08 -20.89 22.23
N GLY A 266 8.76 -19.59 22.07
CA GLY A 266 9.07 -18.57 23.06
C GLY A 266 8.71 -17.17 22.58
N ASN A 267 8.96 -16.18 23.43
CA ASN A 267 8.80 -14.77 23.11
C ASN A 267 10.10 -14.03 23.43
N LEU A 268 10.41 -13.02 22.63
CA LEU A 268 11.52 -12.10 22.87
C LEU A 268 11.02 -10.67 22.92
N ASN A 269 11.70 -9.83 23.69
CA ASN A 269 11.63 -8.39 23.45
C ASN A 269 12.10 -8.11 22.00
N TYR A 270 11.41 -7.23 21.29
CA TYR A 270 11.65 -7.01 19.87
C TYR A 270 13.07 -6.49 19.59
N ASP A 271 13.60 -5.60 20.42
CA ASP A 271 14.95 -5.06 20.25
C ASP A 271 16.01 -6.16 20.47
N ASP A 272 15.76 -7.08 21.39
CA ASP A 272 16.66 -8.22 21.64
C ASP A 272 16.59 -9.23 20.49
N PHE A 273 15.41 -9.45 19.90
CA PHE A 273 15.27 -10.23 18.67
C PHE A 273 16.10 -9.64 17.53
N ILE A 274 15.98 -8.34 17.24
CA ILE A 274 16.73 -7.68 16.17
C ILE A 274 18.26 -7.81 16.40
N LYS A 275 18.74 -7.65 17.63
CA LYS A 275 20.17 -7.82 17.96
C LYS A 275 20.66 -9.25 17.78
N LYS A 276 19.82 -10.25 18.03
CA LYS A 276 20.16 -11.68 17.91
C LYS A 276 19.98 -12.21 16.48
N LEU A 277 19.21 -11.54 15.63
CA LEU A 277 18.95 -11.98 14.27
C LEU A 277 20.25 -11.97 13.45
N PRO A 278 20.65 -13.10 12.83
CA PRO A 278 21.87 -13.13 12.03
C PRO A 278 21.82 -12.15 10.87
N ILE A 279 22.89 -11.37 10.67
CA ILE A 279 22.96 -10.32 9.63
C ILE A 279 22.75 -10.90 8.22
N ASN A 280 23.14 -12.14 7.98
CA ASN A 280 22.92 -12.83 6.70
C ASN A 280 21.51 -13.41 6.51
N LYS A 281 20.63 -13.29 7.52
CA LYS A 281 19.25 -13.80 7.50
C LYS A 281 18.20 -12.72 7.27
N TYR A 282 18.60 -11.48 7.08
CA TYR A 282 17.66 -10.44 6.69
C TYR A 282 18.30 -9.42 5.76
N LYS A 283 17.45 -8.70 5.03
CA LYS A 283 17.82 -7.51 4.27
C LYS A 283 16.77 -6.44 4.42
N PHE A 284 17.19 -5.18 4.39
CA PHE A 284 16.26 -4.06 4.27
C PHE A 284 15.59 -4.12 2.89
N ILE A 285 14.27 -3.97 2.89
CA ILE A 285 13.48 -3.81 1.65
C ILE A 285 13.21 -2.33 1.37
N ASP A 286 13.20 -1.52 2.43
CA ASP A 286 13.08 -0.08 2.42
C ASP A 286 13.76 0.48 3.70
N ALA A 287 13.54 1.75 4.04
CA ALA A 287 14.15 2.39 5.21
C ALA A 287 13.61 1.91 6.57
N SER A 288 12.47 1.21 6.60
CA SER A 288 11.74 0.89 7.83
C SER A 288 11.58 -0.61 8.04
N TYR A 289 11.50 -1.40 6.97
CA TYR A 289 11.17 -2.82 6.99
C TYR A 289 12.33 -3.67 6.50
N ILE A 290 12.44 -4.85 7.12
CA ILE A 290 13.35 -5.91 6.72
C ILE A 290 12.54 -7.12 6.26
N MET A 291 13.11 -7.87 5.33
CA MET A 291 12.65 -9.20 4.97
C MET A 291 13.60 -10.21 5.58
N VAL A 292 13.06 -11.05 6.46
CA VAL A 292 13.76 -12.13 7.14
C VAL A 292 13.58 -13.41 6.33
N GLU A 293 14.69 -14.05 5.96
CA GLU A 293 14.68 -15.34 5.29
C GLU A 293 14.13 -16.43 6.21
N PRO A 294 13.57 -17.52 5.65
CA PRO A 294 13.08 -18.65 6.42
C PRO A 294 14.09 -19.12 7.49
N LEU A 295 13.64 -19.13 8.74
CA LEU A 295 14.40 -19.68 9.85
C LEU A 295 13.95 -21.11 10.13
N SER A 296 14.93 -22.01 10.24
CA SER A 296 14.71 -23.37 10.70
C SER A 296 14.29 -23.40 12.17
N LYS A 297 13.78 -24.54 12.62
CA LYS A 297 13.44 -24.77 14.03
C LYS A 297 14.64 -24.52 14.95
N GLU A 298 15.82 -25.00 14.56
CA GLU A 298 17.05 -24.86 15.35
C GLU A 298 17.45 -23.39 15.47
N GLU A 299 17.41 -22.64 14.36
CA GLU A 299 17.70 -21.20 14.36
C GLU A 299 16.73 -20.42 15.24
N ILE A 300 15.42 -20.76 15.21
CA ILE A 300 14.43 -20.16 16.13
C ILE A 300 14.76 -20.45 17.59
N LEU A 301 15.10 -21.70 17.92
CA LEU A 301 15.45 -22.07 19.29
C LEU A 301 16.75 -21.42 19.76
N ASP A 302 17.70 -21.20 18.86
CA ASP A 302 18.95 -20.50 19.14
C ASP A 302 18.74 -19.02 19.47
N LEU A 303 17.76 -18.34 18.85
CA LEU A 303 17.39 -16.96 19.23
C LEU A 303 16.90 -16.84 20.68
N LEU A 304 16.36 -17.92 21.25
CA LEU A 304 15.84 -17.97 22.61
C LEU A 304 16.92 -18.22 23.68
N LYS A 305 18.14 -18.59 23.29
CA LYS A 305 19.28 -18.78 24.19
C LYS A 305 19.91 -17.43 24.56
#